data_AF-A0A2E6AS85-F1
#
_entry.id   AF-A0A2E6AS85-F1
#
_cell.length_a   1.000
_cell.length_b   1.000
_cell.length_c   1.000
_cell.angle_alpha   90.00
_cell.angle_beta   90.00
_cell.angle_gamma   90.00
#
_symmetry.space_group_name_H-M   'P 1'
#
loop_
_entity.id
_entity.type
_entity.pdbx_description
1 polymer ?
#
loop_
_entity_poly.entity_id
_entity_poly.type
_entity_poly.pdbx_seq_one_letter_code
_entity_poly.pdbx_strand_id
1 'polypeptide(L)'
;MAKNQKQIAISEFFEKNKHFLGFDSLQRSIITAVKEAVDNSLDACEEARILPDIRVKISKIDSKKDILELQTEDNGPGIPQKSIEKVFGQLLFGSRFHAIRQSRGQQGIGITGVVMYSQLTTGKPTHVLSKISNDDTAVSVNIGLDTRKNKAVKSDQTRIIWENDDLTRKEHGLRVTTRMKAKYQRGRQSVFQYLRMTSIVNPHADIMFTDPDGETYHWPRVTERLPSKVDAIKPHPHGIELGQLQRMCRESSDSRMTVFLRQNFSGVSMRAAKELCEAAELEITMKPKSLKPDDVRALLEAFQGEREVNGKAIKLLSPPTNCLSPIEEMLIKKGLSKTIDSKFVATMTRAPTVSHGNPFQVEVGLIFGEGMAADKHVEVLRFANRVPLMYQQGGCLLTKAIESVDWRQYGLEQAGVKGVPKGPAAILVHLASTNVQFTSEAKEALSDNEFVFEETRRAMLEMGRGLRKHLEKKKKMAKTR
;
A
#
# COMPACT_ATOMS: atom_id res chain seq x y z
N MET A 1 -35.89 -5.95 26.45
CA MET A 1 -35.16 -5.36 25.30
C MET A 1 -33.73 -5.88 25.13
N ALA A 2 -33.00 -6.31 26.19
CA ALA A 2 -31.63 -6.84 26.06
C ALA A 2 -31.50 -8.27 25.46
N LYS A 3 -32.57 -9.09 25.44
CA LYS A 3 -32.53 -10.48 24.92
C LYS A 3 -32.37 -10.62 23.40
N ASN A 4 -32.56 -9.53 22.64
CA ASN A 4 -32.42 -9.53 21.17
C ASN A 4 -31.06 -9.01 20.68
N GLN A 5 -30.13 -8.69 21.58
CA GLN A 5 -28.79 -8.27 21.19
C GLN A 5 -27.98 -9.51 20.75
N LYS A 6 -27.68 -9.60 19.45
CA LYS A 6 -26.80 -10.63 18.88
C LYS A 6 -25.46 -10.01 18.51
N GLN A 7 -24.38 -10.62 18.99
CA GLN A 7 -23.03 -10.28 18.54
C GLN A 7 -22.84 -10.78 17.11
N ILE A 8 -22.50 -9.87 16.20
CA ILE A 8 -22.30 -10.16 14.78
C ILE A 8 -20.81 -10.47 14.56
N ALA A 9 -20.51 -11.54 13.84
CA ALA A 9 -19.14 -11.86 13.46
C ALA A 9 -18.61 -10.82 12.45
N ILE A 10 -17.31 -10.56 12.47
CA ILE A 10 -16.66 -9.59 11.58
C ILE A 10 -16.93 -9.92 10.10
N SER A 11 -16.92 -11.19 9.75
CA SER A 11 -17.29 -11.70 8.43
C SER A 11 -18.73 -11.39 8.04
N GLU A 12 -19.69 -11.48 8.96
CA GLU A 12 -21.09 -11.13 8.69
C GLU A 12 -21.27 -9.61 8.53
N PHE A 13 -20.46 -8.79 9.25
CA PHE A 13 -20.42 -7.35 9.04
C PHE A 13 -19.98 -7.00 7.62
N PHE A 14 -18.91 -7.62 7.11
CA PHE A 14 -18.43 -7.37 5.75
C PHE A 14 -19.31 -7.99 4.66
N GLU A 15 -19.98 -9.11 4.95
CA GLU A 15 -21.00 -9.69 4.06
C GLU A 15 -22.13 -8.70 3.79
N LYS A 16 -22.59 -8.00 4.83
CA LYS A 16 -23.61 -6.93 4.74
C LYS A 16 -23.04 -5.64 4.16
N ASN A 17 -21.76 -5.34 4.39
CA ASN A 17 -21.13 -4.08 4.01
C ASN A 17 -19.95 -4.26 3.04
N LYS A 18 -20.22 -4.85 1.89
CA LYS A 18 -19.22 -5.19 0.85
C LYS A 18 -18.43 -3.98 0.34
N HIS A 19 -19.02 -2.78 0.42
CA HIS A 19 -18.41 -1.54 -0.02
C HIS A 19 -17.16 -1.16 0.80
N PHE A 20 -17.07 -1.55 2.09
CA PHE A 20 -15.86 -1.31 2.90
C PHE A 20 -14.65 -2.12 2.41
N LEU A 21 -14.90 -3.25 1.75
CA LEU A 21 -13.85 -4.07 1.13
C LEU A 21 -13.54 -3.64 -0.31
N GLY A 22 -14.14 -2.56 -0.81
CA GLY A 22 -13.95 -2.10 -2.18
C GLY A 22 -14.72 -2.90 -3.24
N PHE A 23 -15.75 -3.68 -2.83
CA PHE A 23 -16.67 -4.39 -3.73
C PHE A 23 -18.01 -3.66 -3.83
N ASP A 24 -17.99 -2.43 -4.34
CA ASP A 24 -19.19 -1.58 -4.51
C ASP A 24 -19.93 -1.83 -5.84
N SER A 25 -19.19 -2.13 -6.90
CA SER A 25 -19.64 -2.16 -8.29
C SER A 25 -18.92 -3.27 -9.05
N LEU A 26 -19.58 -3.82 -10.09
CA LEU A 26 -19.03 -4.94 -10.87
C LEU A 26 -17.69 -4.62 -11.54
N GLN A 27 -17.48 -3.37 -11.98
CA GLN A 27 -16.19 -2.97 -12.56
C GLN A 27 -15.09 -2.88 -11.50
N ARG A 28 -15.40 -2.34 -10.33
CA ARG A 28 -14.41 -2.18 -9.27
C ARG A 28 -14.05 -3.52 -8.61
N SER A 29 -15.00 -4.44 -8.50
CA SER A 29 -14.77 -5.76 -7.89
C SER A 29 -13.59 -6.52 -8.51
N ILE A 30 -13.47 -6.55 -9.84
CA ILE A 30 -12.36 -7.26 -10.50
C ILE A 30 -11.03 -6.54 -10.29
N ILE A 31 -11.03 -5.20 -10.28
CA ILE A 31 -9.84 -4.40 -10.03
C ILE A 31 -9.36 -4.60 -8.60
N THR A 32 -10.26 -4.56 -7.62
CA THR A 32 -9.95 -4.84 -6.21
C THR A 32 -9.38 -6.26 -6.05
N ALA A 33 -9.97 -7.26 -6.70
CA ALA A 33 -9.47 -8.63 -6.64
C ALA A 33 -8.05 -8.77 -7.23
N VAL A 34 -7.79 -8.15 -8.39
CA VAL A 34 -6.44 -8.14 -8.99
C VAL A 34 -5.45 -7.37 -8.11
N LYS A 35 -5.85 -6.21 -7.56
CA LYS A 35 -5.04 -5.41 -6.64
C LYS A 35 -4.57 -6.23 -5.45
N GLU A 36 -5.51 -6.85 -4.74
CA GLU A 36 -5.20 -7.65 -3.56
C GLU A 36 -4.37 -8.90 -3.89
N ALA A 37 -4.61 -9.55 -5.03
CA ALA A 37 -3.80 -10.71 -5.43
C ALA A 37 -2.35 -10.30 -5.78
N VAL A 38 -2.18 -9.30 -6.64
CA VAL A 38 -0.86 -8.84 -7.10
C VAL A 38 -0.03 -8.25 -5.95
N ASP A 39 -0.65 -7.46 -5.07
CA ASP A 39 0.07 -6.86 -3.93
C ASP A 39 0.58 -7.93 -2.96
N ASN A 40 -0.22 -8.98 -2.71
CA ASN A 40 0.19 -10.10 -1.87
C ASN A 40 1.31 -10.93 -2.52
N SER A 41 1.24 -11.18 -3.83
CA SER A 41 2.29 -11.86 -4.57
C SER A 41 3.61 -11.07 -4.55
N LEU A 42 3.56 -9.75 -4.77
CA LEU A 42 4.73 -8.88 -4.70
C LEU A 42 5.36 -8.89 -3.31
N ASP A 43 4.55 -8.72 -2.26
CA ASP A 43 5.04 -8.74 -0.88
C ASP A 43 5.68 -10.10 -0.53
N ALA A 44 5.05 -11.22 -0.93
CA ALA A 44 5.56 -12.56 -0.65
C ALA A 44 6.92 -12.81 -1.35
N CYS A 45 7.06 -12.37 -2.60
CA CYS A 45 8.33 -12.46 -3.34
C CYS A 45 9.41 -11.59 -2.70
N GLU A 46 9.09 -10.34 -2.34
CA GLU A 46 10.04 -9.41 -1.72
C GLU A 46 10.51 -9.87 -0.34
N GLU A 47 9.61 -10.41 0.49
CA GLU A 47 9.94 -10.99 1.80
C GLU A 47 10.87 -12.21 1.66
N ALA A 48 10.61 -13.06 0.67
CA ALA A 48 11.44 -14.23 0.36
C ALA A 48 12.71 -13.89 -0.45
N ARG A 49 12.90 -12.63 -0.86
CA ARG A 49 14.00 -12.17 -1.71
C ARG A 49 14.06 -12.86 -3.09
N ILE A 50 12.89 -13.15 -3.65
CA ILE A 50 12.72 -13.71 -4.99
C ILE A 50 12.30 -12.58 -5.95
N LEU A 51 12.85 -12.56 -7.17
CA LEU A 51 12.41 -11.61 -8.20
C LEU A 51 11.01 -11.97 -8.70
N PRO A 52 10.00 -11.09 -8.54
CA PRO A 52 8.62 -11.43 -8.85
C PRO A 52 8.42 -11.68 -10.36
N ASP A 53 7.77 -12.79 -10.67
CA ASP A 53 7.13 -13.10 -11.94
C ASP A 53 5.65 -13.36 -11.63
N ILE A 54 4.78 -12.49 -12.14
CA ILE A 54 3.35 -12.50 -11.84
C ILE A 54 2.58 -12.61 -13.15
N ARG A 55 1.73 -13.64 -13.24
CA ARG A 55 0.81 -13.85 -14.35
C ARG A 55 -0.62 -13.64 -13.88
N VAL A 56 -1.32 -12.76 -14.55
CA VAL A 56 -2.73 -12.47 -14.30
C VAL A 56 -3.52 -12.82 -15.56
N LYS A 57 -4.49 -13.72 -15.43
CA LYS A 57 -5.39 -14.10 -16.52
C LYS A 57 -6.82 -13.89 -16.08
N ILE A 58 -7.60 -13.20 -16.92
CA ILE A 58 -9.04 -13.04 -16.70
C ILE A 58 -9.78 -13.71 -17.85
N SER A 59 -10.69 -14.62 -17.55
CA SER A 59 -11.50 -15.34 -18.55
C SER A 59 -12.98 -15.05 -18.36
N LYS A 60 -13.74 -14.89 -19.45
CA LYS A 60 -15.20 -14.80 -19.42
C LYS A 60 -15.79 -16.22 -19.34
N ILE A 61 -16.47 -16.55 -18.24
CA ILE A 61 -17.13 -17.86 -18.07
C ILE A 61 -18.59 -17.78 -18.52
N ASP A 62 -19.33 -16.77 -18.07
CA ASP A 62 -20.73 -16.56 -18.45
C ASP A 62 -20.98 -15.07 -18.67
N SER A 63 -21.03 -14.67 -19.94
CA SER A 63 -21.28 -13.29 -20.36
C SER A 63 -22.69 -12.79 -20.04
N LYS A 64 -23.68 -13.67 -19.89
CA LYS A 64 -25.07 -13.25 -19.56
C LYS A 64 -25.22 -12.96 -18.07
N LYS A 65 -24.42 -13.61 -17.22
CA LYS A 65 -24.42 -13.43 -15.77
C LYS A 65 -23.31 -12.53 -15.25
N ASP A 66 -22.49 -11.96 -16.14
CA ASP A 66 -21.29 -11.19 -15.82
C ASP A 66 -20.34 -11.98 -14.88
N ILE A 67 -20.12 -13.27 -15.16
CA ILE A 67 -19.21 -14.10 -14.36
C ILE A 67 -17.85 -14.17 -15.04
N LEU A 68 -16.84 -13.67 -14.33
CA LEU A 68 -15.44 -13.73 -14.72
C LEU A 68 -14.68 -14.71 -13.82
N GLU A 69 -13.70 -15.38 -14.40
CA GLU A 69 -12.70 -16.15 -13.66
C GLU A 69 -11.39 -15.35 -13.65
N LEU A 70 -10.92 -15.02 -12.44
CA LEU A 70 -9.62 -14.43 -12.21
C LEU A 70 -8.65 -15.53 -11.77
N GLN A 71 -7.60 -15.71 -12.56
CA GLN A 71 -6.47 -16.56 -12.22
C GLN A 71 -5.24 -15.69 -12.03
N THR A 72 -4.59 -15.84 -10.89
CA THR A 72 -3.36 -15.13 -10.53
C THR A 72 -2.32 -16.15 -10.14
N GLU A 73 -1.13 -16.04 -10.70
CA GLU A 73 -0.03 -16.96 -10.47
C GLU A 73 1.25 -16.18 -10.21
N ASP A 74 1.99 -16.62 -9.20
CA ASP A 74 3.30 -16.08 -8.85
C ASP A 74 4.36 -17.17 -8.73
N ASN A 75 5.60 -16.70 -8.67
CA ASN A 75 6.80 -17.48 -8.33
C ASN A 75 7.26 -17.22 -6.89
N GLY A 76 6.35 -16.88 -5.98
CA GLY A 76 6.69 -16.67 -4.57
C GLY A 76 7.12 -17.97 -3.87
N PRO A 77 7.40 -17.92 -2.55
CA PRO A 77 7.82 -19.09 -1.77
C PRO A 77 6.74 -20.17 -1.61
N GLY A 78 5.50 -19.89 -2.05
CA GLY A 78 4.32 -20.70 -1.72
C GLY A 78 3.87 -20.52 -0.27
N ILE A 79 2.73 -21.13 0.07
CA ILE A 79 2.14 -21.11 1.41
C ILE A 79 2.04 -22.54 1.95
N PRO A 80 2.52 -22.80 3.19
CA PRO A 80 2.39 -24.11 3.82
C PRO A 80 0.94 -24.53 3.99
N GLN A 81 0.67 -25.83 3.81
CA GLN A 81 -0.67 -26.43 3.89
C GLN A 81 -1.46 -25.99 5.14
N LYS A 82 -0.81 -25.95 6.30
CA LYS A 82 -1.43 -25.56 7.59
C LYS A 82 -1.78 -24.07 7.67
N SER A 83 -1.11 -23.23 6.89
CA SER A 83 -1.27 -21.77 6.90
C SER A 83 -2.25 -21.28 5.84
N ILE A 84 -2.44 -22.04 4.75
CA ILE A 84 -3.38 -21.71 3.66
C ILE A 84 -4.78 -21.39 4.23
N GLU A 85 -5.27 -22.21 5.16
CA GLU A 85 -6.60 -22.02 5.78
C GLU A 85 -6.71 -20.66 6.50
N LYS A 86 -5.67 -20.25 7.22
CA LYS A 86 -5.68 -19.01 7.98
C LYS A 86 -5.53 -17.78 7.07
N VAL A 87 -4.72 -17.89 6.02
CA VAL A 87 -4.48 -16.78 5.07
C VAL A 87 -5.72 -16.47 4.23
N PHE A 88 -6.43 -17.49 3.75
CA PHE A 88 -7.57 -17.29 2.84
C PHE A 88 -8.95 -17.36 3.51
N GLY A 89 -9.06 -17.95 4.69
CA GLY A 89 -10.35 -18.23 5.35
C GLY A 89 -10.50 -17.65 6.74
N GLN A 90 -9.61 -16.74 7.16
CA GLN A 90 -9.78 -15.99 8.40
C GLN A 90 -9.56 -14.50 8.14
N LEU A 91 -10.59 -13.68 8.40
CA LEU A 91 -10.45 -12.22 8.34
C LEU A 91 -9.61 -11.72 9.52
N LEU A 92 -8.83 -10.66 9.26
CA LEU A 92 -7.92 -10.04 10.22
C LEU A 92 -6.79 -10.96 10.69
N PHE A 93 -6.38 -11.91 9.87
CA PHE A 93 -5.24 -12.78 10.15
C PHE A 93 -4.04 -12.35 9.30
N GLY A 94 -2.89 -12.14 9.94
CA GLY A 94 -1.68 -11.72 9.24
C GLY A 94 -0.51 -11.46 10.19
N SER A 95 0.71 -11.63 9.67
CA SER A 95 1.95 -11.30 10.40
C SER A 95 2.19 -9.78 10.51
N ARG A 96 1.36 -8.96 9.84
CA ARG A 96 1.61 -7.53 9.59
C ARG A 96 0.95 -6.57 10.59
N PHE A 97 0.15 -7.07 11.55
CA PHE A 97 -0.61 -6.22 12.49
C PHE A 97 0.21 -5.54 13.59
N HIS A 98 1.35 -6.13 13.96
CA HIS A 98 2.10 -5.71 15.16
C HIS A 98 3.42 -5.00 14.83
N ALA A 99 3.82 -4.99 13.55
CA ALA A 99 5.08 -4.40 13.12
C ALA A 99 4.83 -3.07 12.39
N ILE A 100 5.40 -1.99 12.91
CA ILE A 100 5.38 -0.68 12.24
C ILE A 100 6.51 -0.69 11.21
N ARG A 101 6.17 -0.96 9.95
CA ARG A 101 7.07 -0.92 8.80
C ARG A 101 6.26 -0.56 7.56
N GLN A 102 6.92 -0.05 6.53
CA GLN A 102 6.25 0.15 5.24
C GLN A 102 5.77 -1.20 4.67
N SER A 103 4.48 -1.28 4.33
CA SER A 103 3.89 -2.43 3.61
C SER A 103 2.78 -1.96 2.66
N ARG A 104 2.48 -2.77 1.63
CA ARG A 104 1.35 -2.56 0.71
C ARG A 104 0.02 -2.85 1.41
N GLY A 105 -0.08 -4.01 2.06
CA GLY A 105 -1.21 -4.42 2.89
C GLY A 105 -1.02 -4.14 4.39
N GLN A 106 -2.05 -3.62 5.06
CA GLN A 106 -2.00 -3.20 6.49
C GLN A 106 -2.95 -4.00 7.39
N GLN A 107 -4.12 -4.42 6.89
CA GLN A 107 -5.23 -4.90 7.72
C GLN A 107 -5.55 -6.39 7.57
N GLY A 108 -4.81 -7.18 6.78
CA GLY A 108 -5.05 -8.63 6.67
C GLY A 108 -6.47 -9.05 6.23
N ILE A 109 -7.17 -8.18 5.50
CA ILE A 109 -8.55 -8.41 5.00
C ILE A 109 -8.62 -8.68 3.49
N GLY A 110 -7.56 -8.35 2.76
CA GLY A 110 -7.56 -8.23 1.30
C GLY A 110 -8.02 -9.48 0.56
N ILE A 111 -7.16 -10.50 0.52
CA ILE A 111 -7.42 -11.71 -0.26
C ILE A 111 -8.61 -12.52 0.28
N THR A 112 -8.81 -12.56 1.60
CA THR A 112 -9.98 -13.17 2.24
C THR A 112 -11.28 -12.47 1.82
N GLY A 113 -11.25 -11.14 1.61
CA GLY A 113 -12.35 -10.38 1.05
C GLY A 113 -12.72 -10.83 -0.37
N VAL A 114 -11.72 -11.16 -1.20
CA VAL A 114 -11.93 -11.73 -2.55
C VAL A 114 -12.60 -13.10 -2.47
N VAL A 115 -12.13 -13.98 -1.57
CA VAL A 115 -12.73 -15.31 -1.34
C VAL A 115 -14.20 -15.17 -0.92
N MET A 116 -14.48 -14.26 0.02
CA MET A 116 -15.84 -13.98 0.48
C MET A 116 -16.72 -13.44 -0.66
N TYR A 117 -16.22 -12.49 -1.45
CA TYR A 117 -16.97 -11.92 -2.57
C TYR A 117 -17.28 -12.96 -3.65
N SER A 118 -16.32 -13.82 -3.99
CA SER A 118 -16.49 -14.97 -4.89
C SER A 118 -17.62 -15.87 -4.40
N GLN A 119 -17.57 -16.29 -3.13
CA GLN A 119 -18.59 -17.16 -2.53
C GLN A 119 -19.98 -16.50 -2.51
N LEU A 120 -20.07 -15.22 -2.18
CA LEU A 120 -21.35 -14.49 -2.12
C LEU A 120 -21.98 -14.24 -3.49
N THR A 121 -21.19 -14.19 -4.55
CA THR A 121 -21.69 -13.86 -5.90
C THR A 121 -21.93 -15.07 -6.78
N THR A 122 -21.07 -16.09 -6.70
CA THR A 122 -21.17 -17.29 -7.55
C THR A 122 -21.45 -18.57 -6.77
N GLY A 123 -21.33 -18.54 -5.43
CA GLY A 123 -21.45 -19.73 -4.58
C GLY A 123 -20.30 -20.72 -4.73
N LYS A 124 -19.27 -20.39 -5.54
CA LYS A 124 -18.12 -21.28 -5.78
C LYS A 124 -16.96 -20.96 -4.83
N PRO A 125 -16.26 -22.00 -4.33
CA PRO A 125 -15.05 -21.80 -3.53
C PRO A 125 -13.91 -21.27 -4.42
N THR A 126 -12.91 -20.70 -3.76
CA THR A 126 -11.65 -20.27 -4.37
C THR A 126 -10.71 -21.46 -4.47
N HIS A 127 -10.17 -21.72 -5.66
CA HIS A 127 -9.20 -22.78 -5.85
C HIS A 127 -7.79 -22.23 -5.62
N VAL A 128 -7.03 -22.88 -4.74
CA VAL A 128 -5.65 -22.49 -4.39
C VAL A 128 -4.73 -23.66 -4.67
N LEU A 129 -3.71 -23.41 -5.48
CA LEU A 129 -2.61 -24.32 -5.77
C LEU A 129 -1.31 -23.71 -5.26
N SER A 130 -0.66 -24.36 -4.31
CA SER A 130 0.52 -23.85 -3.61
C SER A 130 1.66 -24.86 -3.61
N LYS A 131 2.85 -24.43 -4.03
CA LYS A 131 4.07 -25.25 -4.05
C LYS A 131 5.17 -24.55 -3.27
N ILE A 132 5.76 -25.26 -2.32
CA ILE A 132 6.93 -24.81 -1.56
C ILE A 132 8.17 -25.51 -2.13
N SER A 133 9.31 -24.84 -2.09
CA SER A 133 10.60 -25.37 -2.57
C SER A 133 10.96 -26.73 -1.97
N ASN A 134 10.65 -26.95 -0.69
CA ASN A 134 11.03 -28.16 0.05
C ASN A 134 10.11 -29.37 -0.23
N ASP A 135 8.93 -29.16 -0.81
CA ASP A 135 7.95 -30.23 -1.03
C ASP A 135 7.96 -30.64 -2.50
N ASP A 136 8.02 -31.92 -2.85
CA ASP A 136 8.01 -32.34 -4.27
C ASP A 136 6.68 -32.11 -5.00
N THR A 137 5.58 -32.05 -4.25
CA THR A 137 4.22 -31.92 -4.78
C THR A 137 3.58 -30.60 -4.36
N ALA A 138 2.74 -30.03 -5.23
CA ALA A 138 1.90 -28.88 -4.91
C ALA A 138 0.63 -29.31 -4.16
N VAL A 139 0.20 -28.49 -3.21
CA VAL A 139 -1.07 -28.64 -2.51
C VAL A 139 -2.16 -27.93 -3.31
N SER A 140 -3.16 -28.69 -3.73
CA SER A 140 -4.38 -28.21 -4.40
C SER A 140 -5.54 -28.27 -3.40
N VAL A 141 -6.23 -27.16 -3.18
CA VAL A 141 -7.36 -27.10 -2.23
C VAL A 141 -8.38 -26.04 -2.64
N ASN A 142 -9.66 -26.36 -2.47
CA ASN A 142 -10.76 -25.41 -2.59
C ASN A 142 -11.06 -24.81 -1.21
N ILE A 143 -11.13 -23.47 -1.13
CA ILE A 143 -11.33 -22.71 0.11
C ILE A 143 -12.56 -21.83 -0.02
N GLY A 144 -13.43 -21.92 0.99
CA GLY A 144 -14.50 -20.97 1.26
C GLY A 144 -14.39 -20.40 2.67
N LEU A 145 -15.31 -19.51 3.02
CA LEU A 145 -15.40 -18.84 4.32
C LEU A 145 -16.75 -19.12 4.96
N ASP A 146 -16.74 -19.65 6.20
CA ASP A 146 -17.92 -19.64 7.07
C ASP A 146 -18.02 -18.27 7.74
N THR A 147 -18.97 -17.45 7.28
CA THR A 147 -19.14 -16.07 7.76
C THR A 147 -19.67 -15.98 9.18
N ARG A 148 -20.25 -17.05 9.75
CA ARG A 148 -20.69 -17.06 11.15
C ARG A 148 -19.56 -17.37 12.11
N LYS A 149 -18.67 -18.28 11.72
CA LYS A 149 -17.55 -18.73 12.57
C LYS A 149 -16.23 -18.00 12.28
N ASN A 150 -16.15 -17.22 11.20
CA ASN A 150 -14.92 -16.62 10.67
C ASN A 150 -13.80 -17.67 10.53
N LYS A 151 -14.13 -18.80 9.89
CA LYS A 151 -13.21 -19.93 9.67
C LYS A 151 -13.29 -20.42 8.23
N ALA A 152 -12.18 -20.96 7.74
CA ALA A 152 -12.11 -21.59 6.43
C ALA A 152 -12.97 -22.84 6.34
N VAL A 153 -13.65 -23.03 5.21
CA VAL A 153 -14.27 -24.30 4.81
C VAL A 153 -13.45 -24.85 3.64
N LYS A 154 -12.96 -26.08 3.76
CA LYS A 154 -12.14 -26.72 2.73
C LYS A 154 -12.88 -27.84 2.01
N SER A 155 -12.63 -27.98 0.71
CA SER A 155 -13.03 -29.14 -0.07
C SER A 155 -11.92 -29.54 -1.05
N ASP A 156 -12.00 -30.77 -1.56
CA ASP A 156 -11.18 -31.27 -2.68
C ASP A 156 -9.67 -31.10 -2.49
N GLN A 157 -9.19 -31.43 -1.29
CA GLN A 157 -7.78 -31.33 -0.96
C GLN A 157 -6.99 -32.50 -1.55
N THR A 158 -6.09 -32.19 -2.49
CA THR A 158 -5.24 -33.16 -3.16
C THR A 158 -3.80 -32.65 -3.25
N ARG A 159 -2.86 -33.56 -3.56
CA ARG A 159 -1.49 -33.22 -3.90
C ARG A 159 -1.26 -33.57 -5.36
N ILE A 160 -0.73 -32.62 -6.12
CA ILE A 160 -0.50 -32.77 -7.56
C ILE A 160 0.93 -32.39 -7.91
N ILE A 161 1.47 -32.98 -8.97
CA ILE A 161 2.72 -32.51 -9.57
C ILE A 161 2.35 -31.28 -10.40
N TRP A 162 2.94 -30.13 -10.06
CA TRP A 162 2.69 -28.88 -10.77
C TRP A 162 3.82 -28.65 -11.77
N GLU A 163 3.48 -28.71 -13.05
CA GLU A 163 4.37 -28.44 -14.17
C GLU A 163 4.09 -27.05 -14.76
N ASN A 164 5.14 -26.41 -15.24
CA ASN A 164 5.10 -25.18 -16.01
C ASN A 164 4.64 -25.47 -17.46
N ASP A 165 4.39 -24.41 -18.24
CA ASP A 165 3.94 -24.53 -19.63
C ASP A 165 4.96 -25.24 -20.55
N ASP A 166 6.23 -25.31 -20.13
CA ASP A 166 7.34 -26.01 -20.79
C ASP A 166 7.56 -27.45 -20.27
N LEU A 167 6.63 -27.99 -19.48
CA LEU A 167 6.70 -29.31 -18.82
C LEU A 167 7.82 -29.43 -17.77
N THR A 168 8.45 -28.32 -17.37
CA THR A 168 9.38 -28.32 -16.24
C THR A 168 8.62 -28.34 -14.93
N ARG A 169 9.18 -28.99 -13.90
CA ARG A 169 8.56 -28.99 -12.57
C ARG A 169 8.66 -27.59 -11.96
N LYS A 170 7.53 -27.08 -11.47
CA LYS A 170 7.52 -25.80 -10.77
C LYS A 170 8.19 -25.95 -9.39
N GLU A 171 9.24 -25.18 -9.15
CA GLU A 171 10.01 -25.27 -7.90
C GLU A 171 9.22 -24.70 -6.72
N HIS A 172 8.64 -23.52 -6.88
CA HIS A 172 7.83 -22.84 -5.87
C HIS A 172 6.85 -21.87 -6.53
N GLY A 173 5.77 -21.53 -5.82
CA GLY A 173 4.81 -20.53 -6.27
C GLY A 173 3.41 -20.75 -5.72
N LEU A 174 2.54 -19.80 -6.03
CA LEU A 174 1.13 -19.83 -5.66
C LEU A 174 0.28 -19.50 -6.88
N ARG A 175 -0.81 -20.23 -7.08
CA ARG A 175 -1.82 -19.95 -8.09
C ARG A 175 -3.19 -19.91 -7.39
N VAL A 176 -3.88 -18.80 -7.54
CA VAL A 176 -5.20 -18.56 -6.97
C VAL A 176 -6.19 -18.35 -8.11
N THR A 177 -7.23 -19.17 -8.17
CA THR A 177 -8.30 -19.09 -9.16
C THR A 177 -9.64 -18.83 -8.46
N THR A 178 -10.28 -17.73 -8.83
CA THR A 178 -11.55 -17.26 -8.21
C THR A 178 -12.58 -16.96 -9.29
N ARG A 179 -13.85 -17.26 -9.00
CA ARG A 179 -14.98 -16.97 -9.90
C ARG A 179 -15.92 -15.99 -9.23
N MET A 180 -16.05 -14.81 -9.80
CA MET A 180 -16.86 -13.76 -9.21
C MET A 180 -17.72 -13.07 -10.25
N LYS A 181 -18.82 -12.46 -9.79
CA LYS A 181 -19.62 -11.58 -10.63
C LYS A 181 -18.89 -10.25 -10.79
N ALA A 182 -18.43 -9.93 -11.99
CA ALA A 182 -17.68 -8.71 -12.29
C ALA A 182 -17.75 -8.36 -13.78
N LYS A 183 -17.47 -7.09 -14.11
CA LYS A 183 -17.49 -6.60 -15.48
C LYS A 183 -16.14 -6.02 -15.87
N TYR A 184 -15.53 -6.56 -16.92
CA TYR A 184 -14.29 -6.04 -17.47
C TYR A 184 -14.56 -4.83 -18.36
N GLN A 185 -13.76 -3.77 -18.20
CA GLN A 185 -13.84 -2.55 -18.99
C GLN A 185 -12.44 -2.05 -19.35
N ARG A 186 -12.29 -1.56 -20.58
CA ARG A 186 -11.07 -0.87 -21.05
C ARG A 186 -11.18 0.63 -20.73
N GLY A 187 -10.07 1.28 -20.35
CA GLY A 187 -10.02 2.72 -20.07
C GLY A 187 -9.11 3.08 -18.88
N ARG A 188 -9.30 4.30 -18.34
CA ARG A 188 -8.47 4.83 -17.24
C ARG A 188 -8.65 4.10 -15.90
N GLN A 189 -9.83 3.53 -15.67
CA GLN A 189 -10.15 2.73 -14.48
C GLN A 189 -10.30 1.27 -14.89
N SER A 190 -9.21 0.69 -15.39
CA SER A 190 -9.18 -0.69 -15.89
C SER A 190 -8.09 -1.49 -15.17
N VAL A 191 -8.23 -2.82 -15.22
CA VAL A 191 -7.19 -3.74 -14.73
C VAL A 191 -5.87 -3.52 -15.47
N PHE A 192 -5.93 -3.26 -16.79
CA PHE A 192 -4.75 -2.94 -17.59
C PHE A 192 -4.02 -1.70 -17.04
N GLN A 193 -4.73 -0.61 -16.78
CA GLN A 193 -4.10 0.61 -16.24
C GLN A 193 -3.53 0.36 -14.83
N TYR A 194 -4.20 -0.43 -13.99
CA TYR A 194 -3.67 -0.84 -12.70
C TYR A 194 -2.32 -1.54 -12.84
N LEU A 195 -2.26 -2.61 -13.64
CA LEU A 195 -1.04 -3.39 -13.83
C LEU A 195 0.08 -2.56 -14.51
N ARG A 196 -0.28 -1.68 -15.45
CA ARG A 196 0.67 -0.70 -16.02
C ARG A 196 1.27 0.17 -14.93
N MET A 197 0.44 0.77 -14.07
CA MET A 197 0.91 1.60 -12.95
C MET A 197 1.76 0.81 -11.96
N THR A 198 1.36 -0.42 -11.63
CA THR A 198 2.12 -1.33 -10.75
C THR A 198 3.50 -1.64 -11.35
N SER A 199 3.61 -1.83 -12.66
CA SER A 199 4.88 -2.10 -13.35
C SER A 199 5.85 -0.92 -13.34
N ILE A 200 5.36 0.32 -13.28
CA ILE A 200 6.19 1.54 -13.21
C ILE A 200 6.87 1.63 -11.84
N VAL A 201 6.13 1.29 -10.80
CA VAL A 201 6.55 1.46 -9.40
C VAL A 201 7.26 0.24 -8.82
N ASN A 202 7.09 -0.92 -9.46
CA ASN A 202 7.78 -2.16 -9.12
C ASN A 202 8.63 -2.61 -10.32
N PRO A 203 9.73 -1.90 -10.65
CA PRO A 203 10.51 -2.15 -11.85
C PRO A 203 11.27 -3.49 -11.81
N HIS A 204 11.39 -4.12 -10.65
CA HIS A 204 11.97 -5.46 -10.48
C HIS A 204 10.98 -6.60 -10.78
N ALA A 205 9.69 -6.30 -10.89
CA ALA A 205 8.66 -7.29 -11.18
C ALA A 205 8.50 -7.49 -12.70
N ASP A 206 8.35 -8.75 -13.10
CA ASP A 206 7.85 -9.13 -14.41
C ASP A 206 6.34 -9.41 -14.30
N ILE A 207 5.54 -8.77 -15.15
CA ILE A 207 4.08 -8.87 -15.09
C ILE A 207 3.55 -9.23 -16.46
N MET A 208 2.85 -10.36 -16.53
CA MET A 208 2.11 -10.85 -17.69
C MET A 208 0.61 -10.73 -17.42
N PHE A 209 -0.14 -10.15 -18.36
CA PHE A 209 -1.58 -10.01 -18.26
C PHE A 209 -2.27 -10.51 -19.52
N THR A 210 -3.19 -11.46 -19.38
CA THR A 210 -4.10 -11.88 -20.45
C THR A 210 -5.49 -11.38 -20.12
N ASP A 211 -6.02 -10.53 -20.99
CA ASP A 211 -7.35 -9.97 -20.83
C ASP A 211 -8.46 -10.98 -21.24
N PRO A 212 -9.73 -10.69 -20.94
CA PRO A 212 -10.83 -11.60 -21.29
C PRO A 212 -11.16 -11.67 -22.78
N ASP A 213 -10.54 -10.82 -23.60
CA ASP A 213 -10.66 -10.82 -25.05
C ASP A 213 -9.51 -11.63 -25.70
N GLY A 214 -8.54 -12.09 -24.90
CA GLY A 214 -7.40 -12.91 -25.32
C GLY A 214 -6.12 -12.12 -25.62
N GLU A 215 -6.15 -10.79 -25.50
CA GLU A 215 -4.96 -9.96 -25.68
C GLU A 215 -4.00 -10.15 -24.51
N THR A 216 -2.73 -10.40 -24.85
CA THR A 216 -1.67 -10.58 -23.85
C THR A 216 -0.76 -9.36 -23.83
N TYR A 217 -0.52 -8.86 -22.63
CA TYR A 217 0.30 -7.70 -22.34
C TYR A 217 1.47 -8.13 -21.45
N HIS A 218 2.69 -7.77 -21.84
CA HIS A 218 3.90 -8.07 -21.10
C HIS A 218 4.59 -6.80 -20.65
N TRP A 219 4.90 -6.71 -19.36
CA TRP A 219 5.72 -5.66 -18.78
C TRP A 219 7.00 -6.27 -18.18
N PRO A 220 8.10 -6.40 -18.95
CA PRO A 220 9.33 -7.06 -18.47
C PRO A 220 10.04 -6.28 -17.37
N ARG A 221 10.71 -6.97 -16.45
CA ARG A 221 11.50 -6.30 -15.40
C ARG A 221 12.63 -5.46 -15.98
N VAL A 222 12.95 -4.34 -15.33
CA VAL A 222 13.99 -3.37 -15.75
C VAL A 222 15.22 -3.40 -14.83
N THR A 223 15.08 -4.02 -13.66
CA THR A 223 16.15 -4.18 -12.69
C THR A 223 16.05 -5.55 -12.03
N GLU A 224 17.20 -6.16 -11.74
CA GLU A 224 17.30 -7.36 -10.92
C GLU A 224 17.59 -7.04 -9.45
N ARG A 225 17.81 -5.75 -9.15
CA ARG A 225 18.00 -5.30 -7.78
C ARG A 225 16.65 -5.20 -7.07
N LEU A 226 16.47 -6.08 -6.10
CA LEU A 226 15.32 -6.03 -5.19
C LEU A 226 15.39 -4.79 -4.27
N PRO A 227 14.23 -4.26 -3.86
CA PRO A 227 14.11 -3.22 -2.84
C PRO A 227 14.92 -3.49 -1.56
N SER A 228 15.32 -2.43 -0.84
CA SER A 228 15.90 -2.58 0.49
C SER A 228 14.91 -3.27 1.45
N LYS A 229 15.44 -4.10 2.36
CA LYS A 229 14.62 -4.68 3.43
C LYS A 229 14.16 -3.58 4.37
N VAL A 230 12.90 -3.64 4.77
CA VAL A 230 12.32 -2.74 5.77
C VAL A 230 12.38 -3.38 7.14
N ASP A 231 13.00 -2.67 8.09
CA ASP A 231 13.03 -3.11 9.48
C ASP A 231 11.77 -2.64 10.21
N ALA A 232 11.26 -3.47 11.11
CA ALA A 232 10.17 -3.07 12.00
C ALA A 232 10.70 -2.10 13.05
N ILE A 233 10.02 -0.97 13.23
CA ILE A 233 10.36 0.04 14.23
C ILE A 233 9.36 0.02 15.38
N LYS A 234 9.80 0.58 16.51
CA LYS A 234 8.96 0.84 17.67
C LYS A 234 8.14 2.10 17.45
N PRO A 235 6.93 2.19 18.03
CA PRO A 235 6.11 3.39 17.91
C PRO A 235 6.83 4.60 18.51
N HIS A 236 6.65 5.75 17.89
CA HIS A 236 7.19 7.01 18.38
C HIS A 236 6.18 7.67 19.32
N PRO A 237 6.60 8.34 20.43
CA PRO A 237 5.69 8.93 21.40
C PRO A 237 4.67 9.93 20.80
N HIS A 238 5.10 10.81 19.89
CA HIS A 238 4.21 11.76 19.20
C HIS A 238 3.08 11.12 18.35
N GLY A 239 3.19 9.83 18.02
CA GLY A 239 2.23 9.13 17.16
C GLY A 239 1.29 8.19 17.89
N ILE A 240 1.38 8.12 19.21
CA ILE A 240 0.58 7.20 20.02
C ILE A 240 -0.71 7.86 20.47
N GLU A 241 -1.79 7.08 20.49
CA GLU A 241 -3.07 7.48 21.05
C GLU A 241 -3.28 6.89 22.45
N LEU A 242 -4.20 7.49 23.22
CA LEU A 242 -4.51 7.09 24.59
C LEU A 242 -4.81 5.58 24.73
N GLY A 243 -5.64 5.04 23.84
CA GLY A 243 -6.02 3.63 23.87
C GLY A 243 -4.85 2.67 23.62
N GLN A 244 -3.95 3.04 22.70
CA GLN A 244 -2.74 2.28 22.43
C GLN A 244 -1.78 2.32 23.62
N LEU A 245 -1.58 3.51 24.21
CA LEU A 245 -0.72 3.69 25.38
C LEU A 245 -1.23 2.87 26.58
N GLN A 246 -2.54 2.92 26.86
CA GLN A 246 -3.16 2.12 27.91
C GLN A 246 -2.96 0.62 27.70
N ARG A 247 -3.13 0.13 26.47
CA ARG A 247 -2.87 -1.28 26.14
C ARG A 247 -1.42 -1.65 26.38
N MET A 248 -0.47 -0.83 25.90
CA MET A 248 0.96 -1.05 26.09
C MET A 248 1.35 -1.07 27.58
N CYS A 249 0.77 -0.18 28.40
CA CYS A 249 1.00 -0.18 29.85
C CYS A 249 0.46 -1.44 30.54
N ARG A 250 -0.71 -1.95 30.11
CA ARG A 250 -1.31 -3.18 30.66
C ARG A 250 -0.54 -4.45 30.27
N GLU A 251 -0.05 -4.51 29.04
CA GLU A 251 0.69 -5.66 28.50
C GLU A 251 2.16 -5.69 28.91
N SER A 252 2.74 -4.54 29.27
CA SER A 252 4.17 -4.43 29.63
C SER A 252 4.54 -5.27 30.86
N SER A 253 5.67 -5.97 30.77
CA SER A 253 6.31 -6.69 31.88
C SER A 253 7.37 -5.86 32.61
N ASP A 254 7.54 -4.59 32.26
CA ASP A 254 8.64 -3.75 32.74
C ASP A 254 8.46 -3.35 34.21
N SER A 255 9.58 -3.32 34.96
CA SER A 255 9.57 -3.01 36.39
C SER A 255 9.57 -1.52 36.72
N ARG A 256 9.92 -0.66 35.75
CA ARG A 256 10.07 0.80 35.94
C ARG A 256 9.60 1.56 34.71
N MET A 257 9.01 2.74 34.93
CA MET A 257 8.51 3.62 33.87
C MET A 257 9.60 4.04 32.87
N THR A 258 10.78 4.41 33.37
CA THR A 258 11.90 4.82 32.51
C THR A 258 12.39 3.70 31.59
N VAL A 259 12.34 2.45 32.07
CA VAL A 259 12.69 1.27 31.25
C VAL A 259 11.61 1.05 30.19
N PHE A 260 10.34 1.12 30.59
CA PHE A 260 9.20 1.01 29.67
C PHE A 260 9.29 2.03 28.52
N LEU A 261 9.50 3.31 28.85
CA LEU A 261 9.60 4.38 27.86
C LEU A 261 10.78 4.19 26.89
N ARG A 262 11.93 3.73 27.38
CA ARG A 262 13.10 3.47 26.53
C ARG A 262 12.96 2.21 25.68
N GLN A 263 12.37 1.15 26.23
CA GLN A 263 12.32 -0.15 25.56
C GLN A 263 11.17 -0.24 24.57
N ASN A 264 10.05 0.43 24.81
CA ASN A 264 8.85 0.28 23.97
C ASN A 264 8.69 1.39 22.91
N PHE A 265 9.42 2.50 23.03
CA PHE A 265 9.30 3.64 22.12
C PHE A 265 10.59 3.90 21.34
N SER A 266 10.45 4.40 20.11
CA SER A 266 11.58 4.92 19.33
C SER A 266 11.88 6.37 19.70
N GLY A 267 13.15 6.77 19.59
CA GLY A 267 13.55 8.18 19.80
C GLY A 267 13.63 8.63 21.26
N VAL A 268 13.40 7.74 22.24
CA VAL A 268 13.43 8.07 23.67
C VAL A 268 14.79 7.72 24.29
N SER A 269 15.54 8.73 24.68
CA SER A 269 16.77 8.57 25.46
C SER A 269 16.47 8.41 26.96
N MET A 270 17.45 7.93 27.74
CA MET A 270 17.29 7.86 29.21
C MET A 270 17.05 9.24 29.85
N ARG A 271 17.56 10.31 29.24
CA ARG A 271 17.33 11.69 29.72
C ARG A 271 15.88 12.10 29.45
N ALA A 272 15.45 11.94 28.20
CA ALA A 272 14.07 12.22 27.78
C ALA A 272 13.05 11.39 28.58
N ALA A 273 13.34 10.12 28.88
CA ALA A 273 12.45 9.29 29.70
C ALA A 273 12.26 9.82 31.13
N LYS A 274 13.30 10.42 31.73
CA LYS A 274 13.20 11.04 33.06
C LYS A 274 12.42 12.36 33.00
N GLU A 275 12.74 13.21 32.03
CA GLU A 275 12.03 14.47 31.77
C GLU A 275 10.54 14.22 31.48
N LEU A 276 10.20 13.15 30.76
CA LEU A 276 8.81 12.75 30.50
C LEU A 276 8.07 12.32 31.77
N CYS A 277 8.73 11.57 32.66
CA CYS A 277 8.13 11.22 33.94
C CYS A 277 7.93 12.46 34.82
N GLU A 278 8.87 13.40 34.80
CA GLU A 278 8.78 14.66 35.53
C GLU A 278 7.63 15.55 35.01
N ALA A 279 7.50 15.72 33.70
CA ALA A 279 6.39 16.45 33.07
C ALA A 279 5.03 15.83 33.39
N ALA A 280 4.96 14.50 33.46
CA ALA A 280 3.74 13.77 33.74
C ALA A 280 3.44 13.63 35.24
N GLU A 281 4.28 14.19 36.12
CA GLU A 281 4.18 14.05 37.59
C GLU A 281 4.20 12.58 38.05
N LEU A 282 4.94 11.73 37.32
CA LEU A 282 5.04 10.30 37.56
C LEU A 282 6.33 9.93 38.29
N GLU A 283 6.22 9.03 39.26
CA GLU A 283 7.40 8.43 39.90
C GLU A 283 8.16 7.52 38.93
N ILE A 284 9.48 7.72 38.84
CA ILE A 284 10.39 6.97 37.95
C ILE A 284 10.36 5.45 38.22
N THR A 285 10.15 5.07 39.47
CA THR A 285 10.11 3.68 39.96
C THR A 285 8.76 3.01 39.81
N MET A 286 7.72 3.75 39.41
CA MET A 286 6.38 3.21 39.25
C MET A 286 6.34 2.16 38.13
N LYS A 287 5.50 1.14 38.32
CA LYS A 287 5.26 0.10 37.32
C LYS A 287 4.24 0.58 36.27
N PRO A 288 4.43 0.30 34.97
CA PRO A 288 3.46 0.69 33.93
C PRO A 288 2.05 0.15 34.16
N LYS A 289 1.93 -1.07 34.70
CA LYS A 289 0.64 -1.72 34.97
C LYS A 289 -0.22 -1.01 36.03
N SER A 290 0.39 -0.23 36.93
CA SER A 290 -0.33 0.46 38.01
C SER A 290 -0.80 1.86 37.64
N LEU A 291 -0.53 2.34 36.43
CA LEU A 291 -0.95 3.67 35.97
C LEU A 291 -2.48 3.78 35.92
N LYS A 292 -3.01 4.86 36.49
CA LYS A 292 -4.43 5.22 36.34
C LYS A 292 -4.67 5.85 34.97
N PRO A 293 -5.93 5.86 34.47
CA PRO A 293 -6.26 6.49 33.19
C PRO A 293 -5.83 7.97 33.09
N ASP A 294 -5.93 8.71 34.19
CA ASP A 294 -5.54 10.13 34.26
C ASP A 294 -4.02 10.30 34.13
N ASP A 295 -3.25 9.42 34.76
CA ASP A 295 -1.79 9.39 34.65
C ASP A 295 -1.33 9.10 33.21
N VAL A 296 -2.03 8.18 32.53
CA VAL A 296 -1.76 7.86 31.13
C VAL A 296 -2.07 9.06 30.22
N ARG A 297 -3.12 9.82 30.55
CA ARG A 297 -3.45 11.06 29.83
C ARG A 297 -2.38 12.13 30.06
N ALA A 298 -1.91 12.33 31.29
CA ALA A 298 -0.82 13.26 31.59
C ALA A 298 0.47 12.91 30.83
N LEU A 299 0.80 11.61 30.73
CA LEU A 299 1.93 11.14 29.94
C LEU A 299 1.74 11.40 28.43
N LEU A 300 0.52 11.30 27.92
CA LEU A 300 0.20 11.60 26.53
C LEU A 300 0.34 13.10 26.21
N GLU A 301 -0.17 13.97 27.09
CA GLU A 301 0.00 15.43 27.00
C GLU A 301 1.50 15.79 27.01
N ALA A 302 2.30 15.10 27.83
CA ALA A 302 3.76 15.24 27.83
C ALA A 302 4.42 14.75 26.51
N PHE A 303 3.92 13.69 25.89
CA PHE A 303 4.40 13.26 24.57
C PHE A 303 4.08 14.25 23.47
N GLN A 304 2.95 14.95 23.54
CA GLN A 304 2.54 15.94 22.54
C GLN A 304 3.26 17.28 22.72
N GLY A 305 3.97 17.47 23.83
CA GLY A 305 4.67 18.70 24.15
C GLY A 305 3.78 19.75 24.79
N GLU A 306 2.58 19.38 25.25
CA GLU A 306 1.67 20.27 25.97
C GLU A 306 2.13 20.50 27.41
N ARG A 307 2.84 19.52 27.99
CA ARG A 307 3.49 19.64 29.29
C ARG A 307 4.99 19.90 29.10
N GLU A 308 5.45 21.00 29.67
CA GLU A 308 6.84 21.44 29.59
C GLU A 308 7.57 21.18 30.90
N VAL A 309 8.85 20.81 30.80
CA VAL A 309 9.77 20.82 31.94
C VAL A 309 10.72 21.98 31.73
N ASN A 310 10.83 22.89 32.71
CA ASN A 310 11.70 24.06 32.64
C ASN A 310 11.43 25.00 31.43
N GLY A 311 10.15 25.16 31.06
CA GLY A 311 9.72 26.06 29.97
C GLY A 311 10.14 25.63 28.57
N LYS A 312 10.39 24.32 28.38
CA LYS A 312 10.74 23.73 27.08
C LYS A 312 9.98 22.43 26.89
N ALA A 313 9.42 22.27 25.69
CA ALA A 313 8.93 20.98 25.22
C ALA A 313 10.08 19.95 25.18
N ILE A 314 9.77 18.71 25.56
CA ILE A 314 10.76 17.64 25.65
C ILE A 314 11.22 17.27 24.24
N LYS A 315 12.53 17.38 24.00
CA LYS A 315 13.10 17.12 22.68
C LYS A 315 13.31 15.62 22.48
N LEU A 316 12.39 15.01 21.75
CA LEU A 316 12.51 13.63 21.29
C LEU A 316 13.36 13.55 20.00
N LEU A 317 14.08 12.44 19.85
CA LEU A 317 14.83 12.16 18.62
C LEU A 317 13.86 11.66 17.55
N SER A 318 14.10 12.05 16.30
CA SER A 318 13.30 11.53 15.19
C SER A 318 13.39 10.00 15.10
N PRO A 319 12.29 9.32 14.77
CA PRO A 319 12.29 7.88 14.51
C PRO A 319 13.29 7.50 13.39
N PRO A 320 13.85 6.29 13.44
CA PRO A 320 14.79 5.83 12.42
C PRO A 320 14.07 5.63 11.08
N THR A 321 14.80 5.85 9.97
CA THR A 321 14.23 5.89 8.61
C THR A 321 14.43 4.58 7.84
N ASN A 322 15.11 3.59 8.42
CA ASN A 322 15.31 2.25 7.85
C ASN A 322 14.02 1.41 7.76
N CYS A 323 12.90 1.92 8.29
CA CYS A 323 11.58 1.34 8.10
C CYS A 323 10.93 1.68 6.75
N LEU A 324 11.56 2.55 5.95
CA LEU A 324 11.09 2.96 4.62
C LEU A 324 11.92 2.29 3.52
N SER A 325 11.24 1.93 2.45
CA SER A 325 11.78 1.45 1.18
C SER A 325 11.21 2.31 0.05
N PRO A 326 11.84 3.46 -0.25
CA PRO A 326 11.51 4.27 -1.42
C PRO A 326 11.78 3.51 -2.72
N ILE A 327 11.29 4.01 -3.86
CA ILE A 327 11.55 3.41 -5.18
C ILE A 327 12.94 3.78 -5.68
N GLU A 328 13.45 4.98 -5.34
CA GLU A 328 14.67 5.60 -5.86
C GLU A 328 14.48 6.30 -7.22
N GLU A 329 15.10 7.48 -7.38
CA GLU A 329 14.97 8.34 -8.55
C GLU A 329 15.26 7.62 -9.88
N MET A 330 16.36 6.88 -9.93
CA MET A 330 16.81 6.18 -11.14
C MET A 330 15.83 5.07 -11.57
N LEU A 331 15.20 4.41 -10.60
CA LEU A 331 14.22 3.37 -10.84
C LEU A 331 12.88 3.95 -11.31
N ILE A 332 12.43 5.07 -10.73
CA ILE A 332 11.27 5.82 -11.22
C ILE A 332 11.49 6.26 -12.66
N LYS A 333 12.68 6.78 -12.99
CA LYS A 333 13.02 7.23 -14.34
C LYS A 333 12.92 6.07 -15.34
N LYS A 334 13.51 4.92 -15.00
CA LYS A 334 13.45 3.69 -15.81
C LYS A 334 12.02 3.16 -15.98
N GLY A 335 11.23 3.14 -14.90
CA GLY A 335 9.83 2.68 -14.92
C GLY A 335 8.92 3.57 -15.79
N LEU A 336 9.11 4.89 -15.72
CA LEU A 336 8.38 5.84 -16.56
C LEU A 336 8.76 5.69 -18.04
N SER A 337 10.05 5.57 -18.35
CA SER A 337 10.53 5.39 -19.73
C SER A 337 10.06 4.08 -20.39
N LYS A 338 9.72 3.04 -19.61
CA LYS A 338 9.17 1.77 -20.13
C LYS A 338 7.76 1.92 -20.69
N THR A 339 6.95 2.77 -20.08
CA THR A 339 5.50 2.83 -20.34
C THR A 339 5.09 4.04 -21.16
N ILE A 340 5.97 5.03 -21.29
CA ILE A 340 5.71 6.30 -21.94
C ILE A 340 6.93 6.69 -22.75
N ASP A 341 6.77 6.77 -24.08
CA ASP A 341 7.80 7.30 -24.96
C ASP A 341 7.94 8.82 -24.74
N SER A 342 9.11 9.26 -24.30
CA SER A 342 9.31 10.65 -23.89
C SER A 342 10.71 11.16 -24.18
N LYS A 343 10.78 12.47 -24.48
CA LYS A 343 12.04 13.18 -24.71
C LYS A 343 12.66 13.71 -23.42
N PHE A 344 11.87 13.85 -22.35
CA PHE A 344 12.32 14.39 -21.08
C PHE A 344 11.66 13.69 -19.89
N VAL A 345 12.50 13.17 -18.99
CA VAL A 345 12.11 12.62 -17.70
C VAL A 345 12.96 13.27 -16.63
N ALA A 346 12.31 13.86 -15.64
CA ALA A 346 12.93 14.33 -14.42
C ALA A 346 12.32 13.57 -13.24
N THR A 347 13.14 13.25 -12.24
CA THR A 347 12.73 12.53 -11.05
C THR A 347 13.45 13.12 -9.85
N MET A 348 12.85 13.03 -8.68
CA MET A 348 13.42 13.52 -7.44
C MET A 348 12.89 12.74 -6.24
N THR A 349 13.78 12.41 -5.31
CA THR A 349 13.47 11.75 -4.04
C THR A 349 13.89 12.69 -2.91
N ARG A 350 12.93 13.13 -2.10
CA ARG A 350 13.20 14.01 -0.96
C ARG A 350 13.83 13.24 0.20
N ALA A 351 14.46 13.96 1.13
CA ALA A 351 14.89 13.36 2.38
C ALA A 351 13.68 12.90 3.21
N PRO A 352 13.79 11.79 3.97
CA PRO A 352 12.70 11.34 4.82
C PRO A 352 12.40 12.34 5.94
N THR A 353 11.13 12.56 6.21
CA THR A 353 10.60 13.45 7.26
C THR A 353 9.60 12.68 8.12
N VAL A 354 9.02 13.32 9.14
CA VAL A 354 8.17 12.64 10.13
C VAL A 354 6.87 13.41 10.28
N SER A 355 5.74 12.70 10.25
CA SER A 355 4.40 13.25 10.52
C SER A 355 3.76 12.43 11.64
N HIS A 356 3.37 13.08 12.74
CA HIS A 356 2.73 12.42 13.90
C HIS A 356 3.50 11.15 14.34
N GLY A 357 4.82 11.25 14.48
CA GLY A 357 5.68 10.12 14.87
C GLY A 357 5.89 9.01 13.81
N ASN A 358 5.32 9.15 12.61
CA ASN A 358 5.49 8.21 11.51
C ASN A 358 6.46 8.78 10.46
N PRO A 359 7.60 8.10 10.19
CA PRO A 359 8.46 8.45 9.06
C PRO A 359 7.72 8.36 7.73
N PHE A 360 7.93 9.34 6.87
CA PHE A 360 7.49 9.31 5.48
C PHE A 360 8.53 9.91 4.54
N GLN A 361 8.44 9.56 3.27
CA GLN A 361 9.30 10.07 2.21
C GLN A 361 8.49 10.27 0.93
N VAL A 362 8.74 11.38 0.25
CA VAL A 362 8.03 11.75 -0.99
C VAL A 362 8.97 11.66 -2.18
N GLU A 363 8.51 11.02 -3.24
CA GLU A 363 9.20 10.92 -4.52
C GLU A 363 8.30 11.44 -5.63
N VAL A 364 8.87 12.21 -6.54
CA VAL A 364 8.14 12.84 -7.65
C VAL A 364 8.85 12.53 -8.96
N GLY A 365 8.05 12.19 -9.98
CA GLY A 365 8.50 12.07 -11.36
C GLY A 365 7.70 12.98 -12.26
N LEU A 366 8.35 13.61 -13.22
CA LEU A 366 7.71 14.39 -14.27
C LEU A 366 8.23 13.90 -15.61
N ILE A 367 7.31 13.50 -16.48
CA ILE A 367 7.60 13.08 -17.84
C ILE A 367 6.89 14.02 -18.81
N PHE A 368 7.63 14.46 -19.83
CA PHE A 368 7.13 15.35 -20.88
C PHE A 368 7.43 14.71 -22.24
N GLY A 369 6.39 14.44 -23.02
CA GLY A 369 6.49 13.66 -24.25
C GLY A 369 5.61 14.22 -25.36
N GLU A 370 6.13 14.29 -26.58
CA GLU A 370 5.38 14.78 -27.74
C GLU A 370 4.28 13.81 -28.21
N GLY A 371 4.32 12.56 -27.78
CA GLY A 371 3.26 11.55 -28.04
C GLY A 371 2.02 11.70 -27.15
N MET A 372 2.00 12.64 -26.20
CA MET A 372 0.84 12.92 -25.36
C MET A 372 -0.01 14.05 -25.94
N ALA A 373 -1.33 13.96 -25.78
CA ALA A 373 -2.25 14.99 -26.24
C ALA A 373 -2.07 16.28 -25.43
N ALA A 374 -1.58 17.35 -26.06
CA ALA A 374 -1.30 18.62 -25.40
C ALA A 374 -2.55 19.34 -24.86
N ASP A 375 -3.72 19.09 -25.45
CA ASP A 375 -4.99 19.75 -25.09
C ASP A 375 -5.71 19.06 -23.91
N LYS A 376 -5.21 17.91 -23.46
CA LYS A 376 -5.80 17.15 -22.34
C LYS A 376 -5.15 17.53 -21.02
N HIS A 377 -5.90 17.27 -19.93
CA HIS A 377 -5.33 17.32 -18.59
C HIS A 377 -4.17 16.33 -18.45
N VAL A 378 -3.13 16.76 -17.74
CA VAL A 378 -1.95 15.97 -17.41
C VAL A 378 -2.35 14.64 -16.77
N GLU A 379 -1.66 13.56 -17.14
CA GLU A 379 -1.87 12.26 -16.50
C GLU A 379 -1.25 12.28 -15.09
N VAL A 380 -2.08 12.18 -14.06
CA VAL A 380 -1.63 12.16 -12.67
C VAL A 380 -1.55 10.72 -12.18
N LEU A 381 -0.35 10.27 -11.85
CA LEU A 381 -0.06 8.94 -11.34
C LEU A 381 0.24 9.04 -9.83
N ARG A 382 -0.67 8.52 -9.01
CA ARG A 382 -0.56 8.59 -7.55
C ARG A 382 -0.23 7.22 -6.98
N PHE A 383 0.71 7.19 -6.05
CA PHE A 383 1.16 5.96 -5.40
C PHE A 383 1.33 6.18 -3.90
N ALA A 384 0.94 5.17 -3.12
CA ALA A 384 1.21 5.10 -1.69
C ALA A 384 1.79 3.73 -1.36
N ASN A 385 2.94 3.68 -0.69
CA ASN A 385 3.65 2.44 -0.35
C ASN A 385 3.78 1.46 -1.52
N ARG A 386 4.13 1.98 -2.71
CA ARG A 386 4.21 1.24 -3.97
C ARG A 386 2.91 0.64 -4.54
N VAL A 387 1.76 1.05 -4.01
CA VAL A 387 0.43 0.68 -4.50
C VAL A 387 -0.17 1.84 -5.30
N PRO A 388 -0.66 1.60 -6.54
CA PRO A 388 -1.36 2.61 -7.33
C PRO A 388 -2.69 3.05 -6.72
N LEU A 389 -2.98 4.35 -6.75
CA LEU A 389 -4.27 4.92 -6.33
C LEU A 389 -5.07 5.38 -7.56
N MET A 390 -6.10 4.62 -7.95
CA MET A 390 -6.83 4.86 -9.21
C MET A 390 -8.11 5.67 -9.03
N TYR A 391 -8.79 5.55 -7.88
CA TYR A 391 -10.08 6.22 -7.65
C TYR A 391 -9.95 7.48 -6.78
N GLN A 392 -11.04 8.26 -6.71
CA GLN A 392 -11.16 9.44 -5.84
C GLN A 392 -10.05 10.49 -6.00
N GLN A 393 -9.61 10.75 -7.24
CA GLN A 393 -8.52 11.68 -7.52
C GLN A 393 -8.77 13.09 -6.93
N GLY A 394 -9.98 13.64 -7.04
CA GLY A 394 -10.29 14.99 -6.56
C GLY A 394 -10.24 15.16 -5.04
N GLY A 395 -10.43 14.08 -4.27
CA GLY A 395 -10.34 14.12 -2.80
C GLY A 395 -8.94 13.87 -2.25
N CYS A 396 -7.99 13.45 -3.09
CA CYS A 396 -6.68 12.98 -2.64
C CYS A 396 -5.70 14.13 -2.38
N LEU A 397 -5.03 14.06 -1.23
CA LEU A 397 -3.95 14.97 -0.84
C LEU A 397 -2.91 15.23 -1.94
N LEU A 398 -2.43 14.17 -2.60
CA LEU A 398 -1.42 14.28 -3.66
C LEU A 398 -1.90 15.08 -4.87
N THR A 399 -3.19 14.94 -5.24
CA THR A 399 -3.78 15.73 -6.32
C THR A 399 -3.90 17.18 -5.91
N LYS A 400 -4.42 17.45 -4.69
CA LYS A 400 -4.51 18.80 -4.14
C LYS A 400 -3.14 19.48 -4.10
N ALA A 401 -2.08 18.74 -3.77
CA ALA A 401 -0.71 19.25 -3.78
C ALA A 401 -0.26 19.68 -5.19
N ILE A 402 -0.58 18.89 -6.23
CA ILE A 402 -0.32 19.26 -7.63
C ILE A 402 -1.13 20.49 -8.04
N GLU A 403 -2.42 20.54 -7.69
CA GLU A 403 -3.32 21.65 -8.02
C GLU A 403 -2.95 22.97 -7.33
N SER A 404 -2.22 22.91 -6.22
CA SER A 404 -1.76 24.08 -5.45
C SER A 404 -0.55 24.80 -6.07
N VAL A 405 0.07 24.20 -7.09
CA VAL A 405 1.22 24.77 -7.79
C VAL A 405 0.75 25.50 -9.05
N ASP A 406 1.27 26.71 -9.26
CA ASP A 406 1.00 27.51 -10.47
C ASP A 406 1.89 27.02 -11.63
N TRP A 407 1.38 26.06 -12.40
CA TRP A 407 2.16 25.39 -13.45
C TRP A 407 2.40 26.27 -14.69
N ARG A 408 1.68 27.39 -14.82
CA ARG A 408 1.87 28.39 -15.89
C ARG A 408 3.29 28.97 -15.87
N GLN A 409 3.85 29.16 -14.68
CA GLN A 409 5.23 29.63 -14.51
C GLN A 409 6.28 28.63 -15.00
N TYR A 410 5.88 27.36 -15.17
CA TYR A 410 6.75 26.26 -15.58
C TYR A 410 6.47 25.78 -17.01
N GLY A 411 5.60 26.45 -17.75
CA GLY A 411 5.34 26.21 -19.17
C GLY A 411 4.25 25.19 -19.50
N LEU A 412 3.37 24.87 -18.55
CA LEU A 412 2.12 24.13 -18.79
C LEU A 412 0.92 25.09 -18.79
N GLU A 413 -0.15 24.71 -19.47
CA GLU A 413 -1.37 25.51 -19.51
C GLU A 413 -2.26 25.21 -18.30
N GLN A 414 -2.93 26.22 -17.76
CA GLN A 414 -3.84 26.06 -16.62
C GLN A 414 -4.96 27.10 -16.75
N ALA A 415 -6.21 26.65 -16.79
CA ALA A 415 -7.37 27.53 -17.02
C ALA A 415 -7.69 28.47 -15.83
N GLY A 416 -7.07 28.27 -14.67
CA GLY A 416 -7.27 29.08 -13.45
C GLY A 416 -6.05 29.07 -12.52
N VAL A 417 -6.17 29.72 -11.35
CA VAL A 417 -5.10 29.81 -10.32
C VAL A 417 -4.90 28.49 -9.55
N LYS A 418 -5.96 27.68 -9.44
CA LYS A 418 -5.93 26.34 -8.83
C LYS A 418 -6.59 25.35 -9.80
N GLY A 419 -6.01 24.15 -9.91
CA GLY A 419 -6.58 23.06 -10.72
C GLY A 419 -5.52 22.24 -11.45
N VAL A 420 -5.91 21.10 -12.02
CA VAL A 420 -4.97 20.21 -12.71
C VAL A 420 -4.50 20.86 -14.02
N PRO A 421 -3.17 20.96 -14.24
CA PRO A 421 -2.65 21.54 -15.47
C PRO A 421 -3.05 20.73 -16.71
N LYS A 422 -3.07 21.41 -17.85
CA LYS A 422 -3.19 20.84 -19.20
C LYS A 422 -1.83 20.83 -19.87
N GLY A 423 -1.57 19.78 -20.63
CA GLY A 423 -0.33 19.65 -21.38
C GLY A 423 0.09 18.21 -21.59
N PRO A 424 1.08 18.00 -22.47
CA PRO A 424 1.56 16.68 -22.83
C PRO A 424 2.57 16.16 -21.79
N ALA A 425 2.12 16.06 -20.54
CA ALA A 425 2.92 15.62 -19.41
C ALA A 425 2.19 14.58 -18.58
N ALA A 426 2.97 13.77 -17.85
CA ALA A 426 2.47 13.00 -16.72
C ALA A 426 3.28 13.31 -15.46
N ILE A 427 2.58 13.38 -14.34
CA ILE A 427 3.16 13.67 -13.02
C ILE A 427 2.95 12.45 -12.15
N LEU A 428 4.05 11.85 -11.71
CA LEU A 428 4.09 10.76 -10.76
C LEU A 428 4.37 11.30 -9.36
N VAL A 429 3.60 10.86 -8.38
CA VAL A 429 3.80 11.18 -6.97
C VAL A 429 3.73 9.89 -6.17
N HIS A 430 4.77 9.60 -5.42
CA HIS A 430 4.85 8.45 -4.53
C HIS A 430 5.07 8.92 -3.09
N LEU A 431 4.23 8.42 -2.18
CA LEU A 431 4.40 8.56 -0.74
C LEU A 431 4.76 7.20 -0.14
N ALA A 432 5.96 7.09 0.44
CA ALA A 432 6.36 5.97 1.28
C ALA A 432 6.18 6.36 2.75
N SER A 433 5.42 5.60 3.54
CA SER A 433 5.21 5.84 4.97
C SER A 433 4.96 4.55 5.73
N THR A 434 5.31 4.52 7.02
CA THR A 434 4.93 3.42 7.93
C THR A 434 3.44 3.40 8.21
N ASN A 435 2.79 4.57 8.19
CA ASN A 435 1.36 4.71 8.36
C ASN A 435 0.82 5.69 7.32
N VAL A 436 0.00 5.19 6.41
CA VAL A 436 -0.63 5.99 5.36
C VAL A 436 -2.07 6.26 5.77
N GLN A 437 -2.41 7.54 5.95
CA GLN A 437 -3.77 7.95 6.30
C GLN A 437 -4.63 7.99 5.05
N PHE A 438 -5.58 7.06 4.96
CA PHE A 438 -6.54 6.98 3.85
C PHE A 438 -7.87 7.63 4.23
N THR A 439 -8.60 8.16 3.24
CA THR A 439 -9.96 8.69 3.44
C THR A 439 -11.00 7.59 3.65
N SER A 440 -10.71 6.37 3.22
CA SER A 440 -11.59 5.21 3.31
C SER A 440 -10.80 3.91 3.39
N GLU A 441 -11.43 2.86 3.91
CA GLU A 441 -10.79 1.54 4.06
C GLU A 441 -10.44 0.85 2.75
N ALA A 442 -11.03 1.30 1.64
CA ALA A 442 -10.68 0.81 0.31
C ALA A 442 -9.34 1.35 -0.21
N LYS A 443 -8.69 2.29 0.50
CA LYS A 443 -7.35 2.83 0.22
C LYS A 443 -7.19 3.44 -1.17
N GLU A 444 -8.05 4.40 -1.50
CA GLU A 444 -8.09 5.03 -2.84
C GLU A 444 -7.59 6.48 -2.87
N ALA A 445 -7.70 7.18 -1.75
CA ALA A 445 -7.24 8.55 -1.60
C ALA A 445 -6.61 8.74 -0.23
N LEU A 446 -5.61 9.62 -0.20
CA LEU A 446 -4.96 10.04 1.03
C LEU A 446 -5.77 11.16 1.67
N SER A 447 -5.94 11.08 2.99
CA SER A 447 -6.58 12.12 3.78
C SER A 447 -5.70 13.37 3.87
N ASP A 448 -6.30 14.48 4.30
CA ASP A 448 -5.57 15.73 4.42
C ASP A 448 -4.56 15.67 5.59
N ASN A 449 -3.30 15.94 5.29
CA ASN A 449 -2.20 15.99 6.25
C ASN A 449 -1.25 17.12 5.84
N GLU A 450 -1.14 18.14 6.69
CA GLU A 450 -0.41 19.38 6.39
C GLU A 450 1.08 19.13 6.13
N PHE A 451 1.74 18.32 6.97
CA PHE A 451 3.15 17.99 6.83
C PHE A 451 3.45 17.31 5.48
N VAL A 452 2.62 16.33 5.10
CA VAL A 452 2.77 15.61 3.83
C VAL A 452 2.45 16.53 2.64
N PHE A 453 1.44 17.39 2.77
CA PHE A 453 1.06 18.35 1.74
C PHE A 453 2.20 19.33 1.43
N GLU A 454 2.77 19.96 2.47
CA GLU A 454 3.84 20.93 2.29
C GLU A 454 5.08 20.31 1.65
N GLU A 455 5.48 19.13 2.10
CA GLU A 455 6.67 18.45 1.59
C GLU A 455 6.46 18.00 0.13
N THR A 456 5.26 17.49 -0.19
CA THR A 456 4.88 17.17 -1.57
C THR A 456 4.88 18.42 -2.45
N ARG A 457 4.35 19.54 -1.96
CA ARG A 457 4.31 20.80 -2.71
C ARG A 457 5.72 21.35 -2.96
N ARG A 458 6.61 21.30 -1.98
CA ARG A 458 8.03 21.67 -2.14
C ARG A 458 8.69 20.82 -3.22
N ALA A 459 8.43 19.52 -3.22
CA ALA A 459 8.94 18.62 -4.25
C ALA A 459 8.43 18.98 -5.65
N MET A 460 7.13 19.29 -5.80
CA MET A 460 6.55 19.72 -7.08
C MET A 460 7.14 21.02 -7.61
N LEU A 461 7.41 22.00 -6.74
CA LEU A 461 8.01 23.28 -7.13
C LEU A 461 9.43 23.11 -7.70
N GLU A 462 10.23 22.24 -7.09
CA GLU A 462 11.56 21.89 -7.59
C GLU A 462 11.49 21.19 -8.95
N MET A 463 10.54 20.27 -9.13
CA MET A 463 10.28 19.61 -10.41
C MET A 463 9.84 20.58 -11.51
N GLY A 464 8.95 21.53 -11.18
CA GLY A 464 8.53 22.59 -12.10
C GLY A 464 9.71 23.45 -12.59
N ARG A 465 10.65 23.80 -11.70
CA ARG A 465 11.89 24.51 -12.09
C ARG A 465 12.74 23.69 -13.06
N GLY A 466 12.81 22.37 -12.87
CA GLY A 466 13.48 21.45 -13.80
C GLY A 466 12.85 21.46 -15.20
N LEU A 467 11.51 21.38 -15.27
CA LEU A 467 10.76 21.44 -16.53
C LEU A 467 10.98 22.77 -17.26
N ARG A 468 10.91 23.90 -16.54
CA ARG A 468 11.13 25.23 -17.12
C ARG A 468 12.49 25.35 -17.80
N LYS A 469 13.57 24.90 -17.14
CA LYS A 469 14.92 24.90 -17.71
C LYS A 469 15.00 24.09 -19.00
N HIS A 470 14.31 22.95 -19.07
CA HIS A 470 14.25 22.13 -20.29
C HIS A 470 13.52 22.85 -21.43
N LEU A 471 12.35 23.43 -21.15
CA LEU A 471 11.58 24.16 -22.16
C LEU A 471 12.32 25.40 -22.67
N GLU A 472 13.01 26.14 -21.80
CA GLU A 472 13.87 27.26 -22.19
C GLU A 472 15.02 26.80 -23.08
N LYS A 473 15.67 25.67 -22.76
CA LYS A 473 16.73 25.09 -23.60
C LYS A 473 16.19 24.68 -24.98
N LYS A 474 15.01 24.06 -25.03
CA LYS A 474 14.35 23.69 -26.30
C LYS A 474 14.02 24.91 -27.15
N LYS A 475 13.48 25.99 -26.54
CA LYS A 475 13.21 27.27 -27.22
C LYS A 475 14.49 27.92 -27.75
N LYS A 476 15.60 27.86 -27.01
CA LYS A 476 16.91 28.37 -27.47
C LYS A 476 17.43 27.56 -28.67
N MET A 477 17.43 26.23 -28.59
CA MET A 477 17.86 25.36 -29.69
C MET A 477 17.02 25.54 -30.97
N ALA A 478 15.73 25.80 -30.83
CA ALA A 478 14.84 26.08 -31.96
C ALA A 478 15.06 27.46 -32.61
N LYS A 479 15.69 28.42 -31.91
CA LYS A 479 16.03 29.75 -32.45
C LYS A 479 17.40 29.79 -33.13
N THR A 480 18.26 28.80 -32.87
CA THR A 480 19.62 28.69 -33.43
C THR A 480 19.67 27.80 -34.68
N ARG A 481 18.61 27.03 -34.92
CA ARG A 481 18.31 26.42 -36.23
C ARG A 481 17.48 27.41 -37.05
#